data_AF-I7ZJ95-F1
#
_entry.id   AF-I7ZJ95-F1
#
_cell.length_a   1.000
_cell.length_b   1.000
_cell.length_c   1.000
_cell.angle_alpha   90.00
_cell.angle_beta   90.00
_cell.angle_gamma   90.00
#
_symmetry.space_group_name_H-M   'P 1'
#
loop_
_entity.id
_entity.type
_entity.pdbx_description
1 polymer ?
#
loop_
_entity_poly.entity_id
_entity_poly.type
_entity_poly.pdbx_seq_one_letter_code
_entity_poly.pdbx_strand_id
1 'polypeptide(L)' 'MKTTEYLKSLRSKDGAGLKSELEALRREQFNLRIQGAMGQAAQTHLAAGVRKKIAQVKTLINQQAK' A
#
# COMPACT_ATOMS: atom_id res chain seq x y z
N MET A 1 -5.76 8.17 -10.30
CA MET A 1 -6.16 6.76 -10.53
C MET A 1 -7.36 6.46 -9.66
N LYS A 2 -8.46 5.97 -10.26
CA LYS A 2 -9.70 5.68 -9.54
C LYS A 2 -9.42 4.52 -8.58
N THR A 3 -9.49 4.75 -7.27
CA THR A 3 -9.21 3.77 -6.20
C THR A 3 -9.90 2.42 -6.42
N THR A 4 -11.05 2.47 -7.09
CA THR A 4 -11.88 1.33 -7.52
C THR A 4 -11.17 0.37 -8.48
N GLU A 5 -10.38 0.90 -9.44
CA GLU A 5 -9.64 0.08 -10.40
C GLU A 5 -8.47 -0.66 -9.73
N TYR A 6 -7.79 0.02 -8.82
CA TYR A 6 -6.72 -0.57 -8.02
C TYR A 6 -7.22 -1.67 -7.07
N LEU A 7 -8.42 -1.49 -6.49
CA LEU A 7 -9.03 -2.52 -5.66
C LEU A 7 -9.42 -3.76 -6.48
N LYS A 8 -9.90 -3.57 -7.71
CA LYS A 8 -10.25 -4.65 -8.62
C LYS A 8 -9.01 -5.45 -9.03
N SER A 9 -7.89 -4.79 -9.33
CA SER A 9 -6.64 -5.47 -9.68
C SER A 9 -6.03 -6.23 -8.49
N LEU A 10 -6.16 -5.71 -7.27
CA LEU A 10 -5.76 -6.42 -6.06
C LEU A 10 -6.57 -7.70 -5.81
N ARG A 11 -7.89 -7.68 -6.08
CA ARG A 11 -8.74 -8.88 -5.95
C ARG A 11 -8.39 -9.98 -6.93
N SER A 12 -7.84 -9.63 -8.09
CA SER A 12 -7.38 -10.60 -9.10
C SER A 12 -6.00 -11.19 -8.79
N LYS A 13 -5.27 -10.67 -7.80
CA LYS A 13 -3.96 -11.20 -7.39
C LYS A 13 -4.13 -12.34 -6.39
N ASP A 14 -3.26 -13.34 -6.54
CA ASP A 14 -3.21 -14.50 -5.65
C ASP A 14 -2.59 -14.16 -4.28
N GLY A 15 -2.78 -15.01 -3.27
CA GLY A 15 -2.36 -14.73 -1.89
C GLY A 15 -0.86 -14.43 -1.73
N ALA A 16 0.00 -15.10 -2.53
CA ALA A 16 1.43 -14.80 -2.60
C ALA A 16 1.72 -13.44 -3.24
N GLY A 17 0.98 -13.08 -4.29
CA GLY A 17 1.08 -11.78 -4.96
C GLY A 17 0.67 -10.62 -4.05
N LEU A 18 -0.35 -10.82 -3.21
CA LEU A 18 -0.77 -9.83 -2.21
C LEU A 18 0.29 -9.59 -1.13
N LYS A 19 1.02 -10.64 -0.69
CA LYS A 19 2.14 -10.50 0.26
C LYS A 19 3.30 -9.73 -0.36
N SER A 20 3.67 -10.04 -1.61
CA SER A 20 4.72 -9.30 -2.33
C SER A 20 4.37 -7.81 -2.48
N GLU A 21 3.10 -7.50 -2.82
CA GLU A 21 2.63 -6.12 -2.90
C GLU A 21 2.71 -5.41 -1.54
N LEU A 22 2.35 -6.11 -0.46
CA LEU A 22 2.43 -5.58 0.90
C LEU A 22 3.87 -5.20 1.27
N GLU A 23 4.86 -6.04 0.94
CA GLU A 23 6.28 -5.74 1.18
C GLU A 23 6.77 -4.54 0.36
N ALA A 24 6.36 -4.45 -0.91
CA ALA A 24 6.69 -3.30 -1.76
C ALA A 24 6.14 -1.99 -1.16
N LEU A 25 4.87 -1.98 -0.74
CA LEU A 25 4.25 -0.81 -0.10
C LEU A 25 4.91 -0.45 1.24
N ARG A 26 5.43 -1.43 1.98
CA ARG A 26 6.16 -1.18 3.24
C ARG A 26 7.52 -0.53 3.00
N ARG A 27 8.23 -0.95 1.96
CA ARG A 27 9.47 -0.28 1.52
C ARG A 27 9.19 1.16 1.10
N GLU A 28 8.15 1.39 0.31
CA GLU A 28 7.72 2.74 -0.09
C GLU A 28 7.37 3.60 1.13
N GLN A 29 6.63 3.06 2.10
CA GLN A 29 6.32 3.75 3.34
C GLN A 29 7.58 4.14 4.12
N PHE A 30 8.57 3.25 4.21
CA PHE A 30 9.83 3.53 4.88
C PHE A 30 10.59 4.67 4.19
N ASN A 31 10.69 4.64 2.87
CA ASN A 31 11.34 5.69 2.10
C ASN A 31 10.68 7.06 2.31
N LEU A 32 9.34 7.11 2.30
CA LEU A 32 8.59 8.36 2.58
C LEU A 32 8.83 8.87 4.01
N ARG A 33 9.01 7.97 4.99
CA ARG A 33 9.35 8.35 6.36
C ARG A 33 10.75 8.95 6.46
N ILE A 34 11.72 8.35 5.77
CA ILE A 34 13.10 8.88 5.73
C ILE A 34 13.12 10.24 5.02
N GLN A 35 12.44 10.38 3.87
CA GLN A 35 12.32 11.67 3.17
C GLN A 35 11.73 12.76 4.06
N GLY A 36 10.69 12.44 4.86
CA GLY A 36 10.13 13.39 5.82
C GLY A 36 11.07 13.75 6.96
N ALA A 37 11.90 12.79 7.42
CA ALA A 37 12.92 13.05 8.43
C ALA A 37 14.09 13.91 7.90
N MET A 38 14.38 13.83 6.60
CA MET A 38 15.43 14.63 5.93
C MET A 38 15.02 16.10 5.70
N GLY A 39 13.83 16.53 6.16
CA GLY A 39 13.39 17.92 6.06
C GLY A 39 13.04 18.38 4.65
N GLN A 40 13.04 17.48 3.66
CA GLN A 40 12.47 17.77 2.34
C GLN A 40 10.96 17.97 2.47
N ALA A 41 10.36 18.76 1.58
CA ALA A 41 8.92 18.97 1.51
C ALA A 41 8.20 17.63 1.32
N ALA A 42 7.86 17.00 2.45
CA ALA A 42 7.31 15.66 2.48
C ALA A 42 5.93 15.72 1.85
N GLN A 43 5.73 14.97 0.77
CA GLN A 43 4.43 14.84 0.13
C GLN A 43 3.49 14.05 1.05
N THR A 44 2.91 14.72 2.03
CA THR A 44 2.08 14.14 3.10
C THR A 44 0.90 13.36 2.56
N HIS A 45 0.36 13.79 1.42
CA HIS A 45 -0.71 13.10 0.69
C HIS A 45 -0.26 11.71 0.18
N LEU A 46 1.00 11.54 -0.24
CA LEU A 46 1.55 10.25 -0.65
C LEU A 46 1.65 9.31 0.55
N ALA A 47 2.11 9.80 1.71
CA ALA A 47 2.16 9.01 2.93
C ALA A 47 0.77 8.56 3.41
N ALA A 48 -0.26 9.39 3.22
CA ALA A 48 -1.65 9.00 3.47
C ALA A 48 -2.16 7.96 2.45
N GLY A 49 -1.79 8.12 1.17
CA GLY A 49 -2.12 7.18 0.09
C GLY A 49 -1.54 5.78 0.32
N VAL A 50 -0.25 5.69 0.63
CA VAL A 50 0.44 4.41 0.90
C VAL A 50 -0.17 3.69 2.11
N ARG A 51 -0.49 4.43 3.19
CA ARG A 51 -1.19 3.87 4.37
C ARG A 51 -2.55 3.24 3.99
N LYS A 52 -3.34 3.92 3.14
CA LYS A 52 -4.63 3.40 2.66
C LYS A 52 -4.46 2.14 1.80
N LYS A 53 -3.47 2.12 0.89
CA LYS A 53 -3.18 0.94 0.04
C LYS A 53 -2.80 -0.27 0.89
N ILE A 54 -1.96 -0.09 1.91
CA ILE A 54 -1.58 -1.15 2.85
C ILE A 54 -2.80 -1.72 3.58
N ALA A 55 -3.70 -0.86 4.04
CA ALA A 55 -4.92 -1.29 4.73
C ALA A 55 -5.80 -2.14 3.80
N GLN A 56 -6.00 -1.71 2.54
CA GLN A 56 -6.79 -2.45 1.55
C GLN A 56 -6.21 -3.83 1.25
N VAL A 57 -4.89 -3.94 1.08
CA VAL A 57 -4.20 -5.22 0.84
C VAL A 57 -4.40 -6.15 2.04
N LYS A 58 -4.23 -5.65 3.27
CA LYS A 58 -4.46 -6.43 4.48
C LYS A 58 -5.91 -6.91 4.60
N THR A 59 -6.88 -6.06 4.28
CA THR A 59 -8.30 -6.44 4.26
C THR A 59 -8.55 -7.58 3.28
N LEU A 60 -7.98 -7.53 2.08
CA LEU A 60 -8.14 -8.61 1.09
C LEU A 60 -7.48 -9.91 1.52
N ILE A 61 -6.28 -9.85 2.12
CA ILE A 61 -5.63 -11.04 2.70
C ILE A 61 -6.54 -11.68 3.76
N ASN A 62 -7.11 -10.87 4.66
CA ASN A 62 -8.03 -11.37 5.68
C ASN A 62 -9.35 -11.91 5.08
N GLN A 63 -9.83 -11.35 3.96
CA GLN A 63 -11.00 -11.85 3.25
C GLN A 63 -10.74 -13.18 2.53
N GLN A 64 -9.52 -13.43 2.04
CA GLN A 64 -9.13 -14.71 1.44
C GLN A 64 -8.84 -15.80 2.48
N ALA A 65 -8.43 -15.41 3.69
CA ALA A 65 -8.16 -16.34 4.78
C ALA A 65 -9.42 -16.78 5.55
N LYS A 66 -10.57 -16.15 5.28
CA LYS A 66 -11.86 -16.43 5.92
C LYS A 66 -12.74 -17.25 4.99
#